data_AF-A0A7K8MUC8-F1
#
_entry.id   AF-A0A7K8MUC8-F1
#
_cell.length_a   1.000
_cell.length_b   1.000
_cell.length_c   1.000
_cell.angle_alpha   90.00
_cell.angle_beta   90.00
_cell.angle_gamma   90.00
#
_symmetry.space_group_name_H-M   'P 1'
#
loop_
_entity.id
_entity.type
_entity.pdbx_description
1 polymer ?
#
loop_
_entity_poly.entity_id
_entity_poly.type
_entity_poly.pdbx_seq_one_letter_code
_entity_poly.pdbx_strand_id
1 'polypeptide(L)' 'VPRFVAGVLALYYPSDRAVQEDPELQAWVREIFRRGFLGRRRSGGHRGGG' A
#
# COMPACT_ATOMS: atom_id res chain seq x y z
N VAL A 1 6.89 13.91 -1.64
CA VAL A 1 5.95 13.20 -2.54
C VAL A 1 5.88 13.97 -3.86
N PRO A 2 5.96 13.32 -5.03
CA PRO A 2 5.80 14.00 -6.31
C PRO A 2 4.45 14.74 -6.36
N ARG A 3 4.46 16.03 -6.73
CA ARG A 3 3.27 16.92 -6.69
C ARG A 3 2.08 16.37 -7.47
N PHE A 4 2.36 15.73 -8.60
CA PHE A 4 1.35 15.13 -9.48
C PHE A 4 0.59 13.99 -8.78
N VAL A 5 1.31 13.04 -8.18
CA VAL A 5 0.70 11.89 -7.49
C VAL A 5 -0.14 12.35 -6.30
N ALA A 6 0.34 13.34 -5.54
CA ALA A 6 -0.44 13.90 -4.42
C ALA A 6 -1.76 14.54 -4.88
N GLY A 7 -1.75 15.26 -6.01
CA GLY A 7 -2.97 15.84 -6.59
C GLY A 7 -3.99 14.80 -7.01
N VAL A 8 -3.54 13.71 -7.65
CA VAL A 8 -4.43 12.59 -8.02
C VAL A 8 -4.99 11.92 -6.78
N LEU A 9 -4.16 11.60 -5.78
CA LEU A 9 -4.61 10.94 -4.55
C LEU A 9 -5.65 11.78 -3.81
N ALA A 10 -5.49 13.10 -3.75
CA ALA A 10 -6.44 13.99 -3.10
C ALA A 10 -7.85 14.00 -3.75
N LEU A 11 -7.95 13.63 -5.04
CA LEU A 11 -9.24 13.54 -5.74
C LEU A 11 -10.01 12.25 -5.40
N TYR A 12 -9.32 11.14 -5.18
CA TYR A 12 -9.93 9.82 -5.00
C TYR A 12 -9.91 9.32 -3.55
N TYR A 13 -8.95 9.77 -2.75
CA TYR A 13 -8.76 9.37 -1.36
C TYR A 13 -8.69 10.60 -0.45
N PRO A 14 -9.84 11.10 0.03
CA PRO A 14 -9.92 12.32 0.83
C PRO A 14 -9.31 12.17 2.24
N SER A 15 -8.99 10.95 2.65
CA SER A 15 -8.37 10.66 3.95
C SER A 15 -7.57 9.36 3.89
N ASP A 16 -6.65 9.19 4.84
CA ASP A 16 -5.90 7.94 5.01
C ASP A 16 -6.83 6.74 5.24
N ARG A 17 -7.98 6.96 5.88
CA ARG A 17 -8.99 5.93 6.09
C ARG A 17 -9.54 5.39 4.77
N ALA A 18 -9.80 6.27 3.79
CA ALA A 18 -10.27 5.86 2.46
C ALA A 18 -9.23 4.97 1.74
N VAL A 19 -7.93 5.22 1.96
CA VAL A 19 -6.85 4.37 1.43
C VAL A 19 -6.80 3.02 2.15
N GLN A 20 -6.97 3.02 3.47
CA GLN A 20 -6.91 1.79 4.29
C GLN A 20 -8.10 0.87 4.02
N GLU A 21 -9.28 1.43 3.77
CA GLU A 21 -10.52 0.67 3.59
C GLU A 21 -10.72 0.16 2.15
N ASP A 22 -9.87 0.54 1.19
CA ASP A 22 -9.95 0.08 -0.20
C ASP A 22 -9.41 -1.36 -0.35
N PRO A 23 -10.29 -2.37 -0.51
CA PRO A 23 -9.86 -3.77 -0.52
C PRO A 23 -9.03 -4.13 -1.75
N GLU A 24 -9.27 -3.46 -2.89
CA GLU A 24 -8.57 -3.72 -4.15
C GLU A 24 -7.15 -3.16 -4.08
N LEU A 25 -6.99 -1.92 -3.59
CA LEU A 25 -5.68 -1.32 -3.38
C LEU A 25 -4.84 -2.15 -2.40
N GLN A 26 -5.43 -2.59 -1.28
CA GLN A 26 -4.72 -3.46 -0.32
C GLN A 26 -4.38 -4.83 -0.92
N ALA A 27 -5.22 -5.41 -1.78
CA ALA A 27 -4.91 -6.65 -2.49
C ALA A 27 -3.73 -6.48 -3.46
N TRP A 28 -3.72 -5.38 -4.22
CA TRP A 28 -2.65 -5.05 -5.16
C TRP A 28 -1.30 -4.84 -4.46
N VAL A 29 -1.26 -4.08 -3.36
CA VAL A 29 -0.03 -3.90 -2.56
C VAL A 29 0.49 -5.23 -2.02
N ARG A 30 -0.40 -6.10 -1.51
CA ARG A 30 -0.03 -7.45 -1.04
C ARG A 30 0.54 -8.32 -2.16
N GLU A 31 -0.02 -8.21 -3.37
CA GLU A 31 0.48 -8.95 -4.52
C GLU A 31 1.89 -8.52 -4.92
N ILE A 32 2.15 -7.21 -4.98
CA ILE A 32 3.49 -6.66 -5.23
C ILE A 32 4.48 -7.20 -4.19
N PHE A 33 4.12 -7.16 -2.91
CA PHE A 33 5.00 -7.64 -1.86
C PHE A 33 5.31 -9.14 -1.98
N ARG A 34 4.28 -9.95 -2.25
CA ARG A 34 4.42 -11.41 -2.34
C ARG A 34 5.16 -11.86 -3.60
N ARG A 35 4.82 -11.29 -4.75
CA ARG A 35 5.29 -11.74 -6.07
C ARG A 35 6.51 -10.94 -6.55
N GLY A 36 6.52 -9.63 -6.32
CA GLY A 36 7.59 -8.74 -6.74
C GLY A 36 8.83 -8.77 -5.84
N PHE A 37 8.67 -9.01 -4.53
CA PHE A 37 9.79 -9.07 -3.58
C PHE A 37 10.09 -10.49 -3.06
N LEU A 38 9.56 -11.54 -3.72
CA LEU A 38 9.70 -12.95 -3.33
C LEU A 38 9.35 -13.22 -1.86
N GLY A 39 8.44 -12.43 -1.25
CA GLY A 39 8.06 -12.58 0.15
C GLY A 39 9.21 -12.38 1.15
N ARG A 40 10.31 -11.71 0.78
CA ARG A 40 11.42 -11.44 1.70
C ARG A 40 10.95 -10.54 2.84
N ARG A 41 10.73 -11.14 4.01
CA ARG A 41 10.37 -10.48 5.30
C ARG A 41 11.34 -9.38 5.75
N ARG A 42 12.52 -9.25 5.13
CA ARG A 42 13.51 -8.20 5.46
C ARG A 42 13.40 -6.94 4.60
N SER A 43 12.49 -6.91 3.63
CA SER A 43 12.29 -5.76 2.72
C SER A 43 11.37 -4.67 3.31
N GLY A 44 11.10 -4.69 4.62
CA GLY A 44 10.22 -3.73 5.31
C GLY A 44 8.84 -4.26 5.73
N GLY A 45 8.58 -5.57 5.56
CA GLY A 45 7.33 -6.20 6.02
C GLY A 45 7.30 -6.35 7.54
N HIS A 46 6.34 -5.67 8.16
CA HIS A 46 6.01 -5.64 9.59
C HIS A 46 6.34 -6.94 10.36
N ARG A 47 7.06 -6.80 11.49
CA ARG A 47 7.26 -7.88 12.48
C ARG A 47 6.06 -7.92 13.42
N GLY A 48 5.23 -8.95 13.30
CA GLY A 48 4.45 -9.52 14.41
C GLY A 48 4.33 -11.03 14.13
N GLY A 49 4.64 -11.97 15.03
CA GLY A 49 4.66 -11.92 16.48
C GLY A 49 3.44 -12.68 16.98
N GLY A 50 3.59 -14.00 17.20
CA GLY A 50 2.52 -14.95 17.51
C GLY A 50 2.67 -16.22 16.69
#